data_AF-A0A525WI13-F1
#
_entry.id   AF-A0A525WI13-F1
#
_cell.length_a   1.000
_cell.length_b   1.000
_cell.length_c   1.000
_cell.angle_alpha   90.00
_cell.angle_beta   90.00
_cell.angle_gamma   90.00
#
_symmetry.space_group_name_H-M   'P 1'
#
loop_
_entity.id
_entity.type
_entity.pdbx_description
1 polymer ?
#
loop_
_entity_poly.entity_id
_entity_poly.type
_entity_poly.pdbx_seq_one_letter_code
_entity_poly.pdbx_strand_id
1 'polypeptide(L)'
;MLGKEGLPYFHMTDFEAYQGHYRDWTKTRHNHLFKKIARAITGKTKFAFGRGVAHEDFAWAQSQKSILQDFSPFTFCASQCFHAIAEWAKRHNHNNRIIYIFESGDGFNGELLALKDLIESSQARLERYKWAGMHILPKVMNNPPHPLTPLQAADVWAFEARKEWENFHSTGTRTRSVRKSARALLGKGVEIDFGFSERENLISLLPYWDTATDEPIP
;
A
#
# COMPACT_ATOMS: atom_id res chain seq x y z
N MET A 1 0.02 13.74 16.85
CA MET A 1 -1.45 13.90 16.60
C MET A 1 -2.25 12.92 17.44
N LEU A 2 -2.09 11.61 17.25
CA LEU A 2 -2.85 10.58 17.98
C LEU A 2 -2.69 10.61 19.51
N GLY A 3 -1.48 10.86 20.03
CA GLY A 3 -1.27 10.99 21.47
C GLY A 3 -2.10 12.11 22.14
N LYS A 4 -2.38 13.20 21.41
CA LYS A 4 -3.28 14.28 21.91
C LYS A 4 -4.74 13.86 21.95
N GLU A 5 -5.10 12.82 21.21
CA GLU A 5 -6.45 12.24 21.16
C GLU A 5 -6.59 11.04 22.11
N GLY A 6 -5.52 10.71 22.86
CA GLY A 6 -5.49 9.55 23.76
C GLY A 6 -5.43 8.20 23.04
N LEU A 7 -4.98 8.17 21.77
CA LEU A 7 -4.94 6.95 20.96
C LEU A 7 -3.53 6.37 20.89
N PRO A 8 -3.37 5.06 21.19
CA PRO A 8 -2.06 4.41 21.10
C PRO A 8 -1.63 4.21 19.64
N TYR A 9 -2.56 3.83 18.77
CA TYR A 9 -2.37 3.68 17.33
C TYR A 9 -3.66 4.01 16.58
N PHE A 10 -3.58 4.04 15.25
CA PHE A 10 -4.72 4.20 14.37
C PHE A 10 -4.89 2.95 13.52
N HIS A 11 -6.13 2.47 13.41
CA HIS A 11 -6.50 1.42 12.47
C HIS A 11 -7.80 1.84 11.76
N MET A 12 -7.78 1.96 10.44
CA MET A 12 -8.87 2.56 9.68
C MET A 12 -10.17 1.75 9.77
N THR A 13 -10.06 0.42 9.80
CA THR A 13 -11.24 -0.47 9.96
C THR A 13 -11.93 -0.23 11.30
N ASP A 14 -11.17 -0.23 12.40
CA ASP A 14 -11.73 0.04 13.74
C ASP A 14 -12.30 1.45 13.85
N PHE A 15 -11.60 2.42 13.25
CA PHE A 15 -11.99 3.82 13.24
C PHE A 15 -13.32 4.02 12.53
N GLU A 16 -13.49 3.47 11.32
CA GLU A 16 -14.75 3.58 10.56
C GLU A 16 -15.91 2.88 11.30
N ALA A 17 -15.65 1.74 11.93
CA ALA A 17 -16.67 0.92 12.60
C ALA A 17 -17.01 1.37 14.03
N TYR A 18 -16.38 2.43 14.57
CA TYR A 18 -16.47 2.83 15.98
C TYR A 18 -16.14 1.66 16.93
N GLN A 19 -15.06 0.93 16.64
CA GLN A 19 -14.63 -0.21 17.44
C GLN A 19 -13.35 0.10 18.23
N GLY A 20 -12.96 -0.81 19.14
CA GLY A 20 -11.77 -0.64 19.99
C GLY A 20 -11.78 0.70 20.75
N HIS A 21 -10.73 1.50 20.55
CA HIS A 21 -10.56 2.81 21.20
C HIS A 21 -11.58 3.88 20.76
N TYR A 22 -12.42 3.58 19.76
CA TYR A 22 -13.38 4.52 19.17
C TYR A 22 -14.84 4.27 19.59
N ARG A 23 -15.12 3.26 20.43
CA ARG A 23 -16.49 2.83 20.78
C ARG A 23 -17.39 3.95 21.30
N ASP A 24 -16.84 4.81 22.16
CA ASP A 24 -17.61 5.88 22.80
C ASP A 24 -17.48 7.23 22.07
N TRP A 25 -16.98 7.22 20.83
CA TRP A 25 -16.74 8.45 20.10
C TRP A 25 -18.01 9.00 19.48
N THR A 26 -18.19 10.32 19.58
CA THR A 26 -19.21 11.02 18.81
C THR A 26 -18.77 11.18 17.35
N LYS A 27 -19.74 11.25 16.45
CA LYS A 27 -19.51 11.54 15.02
C LYS A 27 -18.71 12.83 14.80
N THR A 28 -18.87 13.84 15.67
CA THR A 28 -18.10 15.09 15.60
C THR A 28 -16.63 14.86 15.88
N ARG A 29 -16.30 14.13 16.96
CA ARG A 29 -14.90 13.78 17.30
C ARG A 29 -14.26 12.92 16.22
N HIS A 30 -14.98 11.93 15.73
CA HIS A 30 -14.58 11.06 14.62
C HIS A 30 -14.20 11.88 13.39
N ASN A 31 -15.11 12.70 12.87
CA ASN A 31 -14.85 13.55 11.71
C ASN A 31 -13.69 14.54 11.93
N HIS A 32 -13.54 15.07 13.14
CA HIS A 32 -12.45 15.98 13.48
C HIS A 32 -11.09 15.30 13.36
N LEU A 33 -10.94 14.10 13.93
CA LEU A 33 -9.70 13.34 13.81
C LEU A 33 -9.42 12.98 12.34
N PHE A 34 -10.41 12.49 11.61
CA PHE A 34 -10.21 12.14 10.20
C PHE A 34 -9.71 13.34 9.38
N LYS A 35 -10.28 14.53 9.58
CA LYS A 35 -9.81 15.76 8.92
C LYS A 35 -8.36 16.08 9.27
N LYS A 36 -7.93 15.87 10.52
CA LYS A 36 -6.54 16.07 10.93
C LYS A 36 -5.60 15.06 10.25
N ILE A 37 -5.99 13.78 10.22
CA ILE A 37 -5.23 12.70 9.56
C ILE A 37 -5.10 12.99 8.07
N ALA A 38 -6.22 13.20 7.36
CA ALA A 38 -6.21 13.50 5.94
C ALA A 38 -5.35 14.73 5.61
N ARG A 39 -5.39 15.78 6.44
CA ARG A 39 -4.53 16.96 6.26
C ARG A 39 -3.04 16.64 6.46
N ALA A 40 -2.70 15.85 7.47
CA ALA A 40 -1.31 15.45 7.73
C ALA A 40 -0.74 14.60 6.60
N ILE A 41 -1.53 13.64 6.09
CA ILE A 41 -1.19 12.80 4.94
C ILE A 41 -0.98 13.69 3.70
N THR A 42 -2.04 14.37 3.26
CA THR A 42 -2.03 15.14 2.00
C THR A 42 -1.05 16.31 1.99
N GLY A 43 -0.61 16.80 3.15
CA GLY A 43 0.41 17.87 3.23
C GLY A 43 1.84 17.38 3.02
N LYS A 44 2.07 16.07 2.98
CA LYS A 44 3.41 15.46 2.87
C LYS A 44 3.52 14.40 1.78
N THR A 45 2.39 13.85 1.31
CA THR A 45 2.36 12.85 0.24
C THR A 45 2.67 13.48 -1.12
N LYS A 46 3.61 12.88 -1.84
CA LYS A 46 3.91 13.22 -3.25
C LYS A 46 3.19 12.29 -4.24
N PHE A 47 2.99 11.05 -3.82
CA PHE A 47 2.43 9.98 -4.62
C PHE A 47 1.70 9.00 -3.70
N ALA A 48 0.50 8.60 -4.08
CA ALA A 48 -0.27 7.55 -3.42
C ALA A 48 -0.39 6.37 -4.37
N PHE A 49 -0.21 5.15 -3.85
CA PHE A 49 -0.29 3.96 -4.68
C PHE A 49 -0.92 2.80 -3.91
N GLY A 50 -1.46 1.84 -4.64
CA GLY A 50 -1.97 0.61 -4.05
C GLY A 50 -2.21 -0.45 -5.11
N ARG A 51 -2.15 -1.71 -4.66
CA ARG A 51 -2.31 -2.89 -5.49
C ARG A 51 -3.21 -3.88 -4.78
N GLY A 52 -4.07 -4.53 -5.55
CA GLY A 52 -4.93 -5.59 -5.05
C GLY A 52 -5.08 -6.69 -6.09
N VAL A 53 -5.40 -7.89 -5.62
CA VAL A 53 -5.69 -9.05 -6.46
C VAL A 53 -6.70 -9.93 -5.71
N ALA A 54 -7.62 -10.56 -6.45
CA ALA A 54 -8.51 -11.56 -5.87
C ALA A 54 -7.72 -12.85 -5.64
N HIS A 55 -7.90 -13.48 -4.46
CA HIS A 55 -7.19 -14.72 -4.12
C HIS A 55 -7.47 -15.84 -5.14
N GLU A 56 -8.72 -15.97 -5.58
CA GLU A 56 -9.13 -17.00 -6.56
C GLU A 56 -8.48 -16.78 -7.92
N ASP A 57 -8.43 -15.53 -8.40
CA ASP A 57 -7.79 -15.20 -9.67
C ASP A 57 -6.28 -15.36 -9.61
N PHE A 58 -5.66 -15.02 -8.47
CA PHE A 58 -4.24 -15.23 -8.26
C PHE A 58 -3.90 -16.72 -8.25
N ALA A 59 -4.63 -17.54 -7.49
CA ALA A 59 -4.43 -18.98 -7.44
C ALA A 59 -4.63 -19.63 -8.82
N TRP A 60 -5.63 -19.18 -9.57
CA TRP A 60 -5.79 -19.59 -10.97
C TRP A 60 -4.56 -19.20 -11.79
N ALA A 61 -4.07 -17.96 -11.72
CA ALA A 61 -2.90 -17.52 -12.47
C ALA A 61 -1.62 -18.28 -12.10
N GLN A 62 -1.42 -18.63 -10.82
CA GLN A 62 -0.31 -19.48 -10.36
C GLN A 62 -0.32 -20.87 -11.03
N SER A 63 -1.50 -21.44 -11.28
CA SER A 63 -1.62 -22.71 -12.01
C SER A 63 -1.23 -22.59 -13.49
N GLN A 64 -1.25 -21.38 -14.05
CA GLN A 64 -0.96 -21.10 -15.46
C GLN A 64 0.47 -20.61 -15.71
N LYS A 65 1.13 -20.04 -14.70
CA LYS A 65 2.43 -19.36 -14.84
C LYS A 65 3.37 -19.74 -13.70
N SER A 66 4.46 -20.41 -14.04
CA SER A 66 5.49 -20.83 -13.07
C SER A 66 6.08 -19.66 -12.29
N ILE A 67 6.28 -18.50 -12.93
CA ILE A 67 6.84 -17.29 -12.29
C ILE A 67 5.97 -16.75 -11.14
N LEU A 68 4.70 -17.15 -11.04
CA LEU A 68 3.83 -16.75 -9.94
C LEU A 68 3.83 -17.78 -8.79
N GLN A 69 4.45 -18.95 -8.97
CA GLN A 69 4.40 -20.04 -7.98
C GLN A 69 5.12 -19.68 -6.69
N ASP A 70 6.19 -18.87 -6.77
CA ASP A 70 6.97 -18.44 -5.61
C ASP A 70 6.38 -17.19 -4.92
N PHE A 71 5.31 -16.62 -5.48
CA PHE A 71 4.61 -15.48 -4.90
C PHE A 71 3.35 -15.90 -4.14
N SER A 72 3.12 -15.29 -3.00
CA SER A 72 1.77 -15.13 -2.44
C SER A 72 1.02 -13.96 -3.11
N PRO A 73 -0.31 -13.84 -2.94
CA PRO A 73 -1.04 -12.63 -3.33
C PRO A 73 -0.48 -11.36 -2.69
N PHE A 74 0.04 -11.47 -1.46
CA PHE A 74 0.62 -10.34 -0.73
C PHE A 74 1.95 -9.89 -1.35
N THR A 75 2.91 -10.80 -1.52
CA THR A 75 4.21 -10.50 -2.15
C THR A 75 4.05 -10.00 -3.57
N PHE A 76 3.08 -10.55 -4.31
CA PHE A 76 2.72 -10.02 -5.62
C PHE A 76 2.27 -8.55 -5.54
N CYS A 77 1.33 -8.22 -4.65
CA CYS A 77 0.88 -6.83 -4.49
C CYS A 77 2.02 -5.91 -4.03
N ALA A 78 2.85 -6.37 -3.09
CA ALA A 78 4.02 -5.63 -2.61
C ALA A 78 5.02 -5.37 -3.74
N SER A 79 5.32 -6.38 -4.56
CA SER A 79 6.21 -6.27 -5.72
C SER A 79 5.69 -5.24 -6.72
N GLN A 80 4.37 -5.25 -7.00
CA GLN A 80 3.72 -4.25 -7.85
C GLN A 80 3.77 -2.83 -7.26
N CYS A 81 3.74 -2.68 -5.94
CA CYS A 81 3.93 -1.38 -5.28
C CYS A 81 5.36 -0.85 -5.46
N PHE A 82 6.40 -1.69 -5.35
CA PHE A 82 7.78 -1.29 -5.65
C PHE A 82 7.91 -0.77 -7.09
N HIS A 83 7.24 -1.43 -8.04
CA HIS A 83 7.19 -1.01 -9.44
C HIS A 83 6.50 0.34 -9.64
N ALA A 84 5.33 0.54 -9.01
CA ALA A 84 4.61 1.81 -9.05
C ALA A 84 5.50 2.98 -8.61
N ILE A 85 6.26 2.79 -7.53
CA ILE A 85 7.19 3.78 -7.00
C ILE A 85 8.35 4.02 -7.95
N ALA A 86 8.94 2.97 -8.54
CA ALA A 86 10.03 3.12 -9.51
C ALA A 86 9.60 3.90 -10.75
N GLU A 87 8.42 3.58 -11.31
CA GLU A 87 7.87 4.31 -12.46
C GLU A 87 7.50 5.74 -12.12
N TRP A 88 6.94 5.98 -10.94
CA TRP A 88 6.73 7.35 -10.45
C TRP A 88 8.05 8.13 -10.34
N ALA A 89 9.07 7.52 -9.74
CA ALA A 89 10.38 8.12 -9.56
C ALA A 89 11.03 8.47 -10.90
N LYS A 90 10.97 7.55 -11.87
CA LYS A 90 11.46 7.75 -13.24
C LYS A 90 10.73 8.92 -13.93
N ARG A 91 9.40 8.93 -13.93
CA ARG A 91 8.59 9.98 -14.59
C ARG A 91 8.82 11.36 -13.99
N HIS A 92 9.16 11.44 -12.71
CA HIS A 92 9.39 12.70 -11.99
C HIS A 92 10.87 13.07 -11.86
N ASN A 93 11.78 12.35 -12.52
CA ASN A 93 13.23 12.53 -12.39
C ASN A 93 13.69 12.53 -10.91
N HIS A 94 13.06 11.70 -10.08
CA HIS A 94 13.41 11.55 -8.67
C HIS A 94 14.69 10.72 -8.55
N ASN A 95 15.79 11.39 -8.22
CA ASN A 95 17.11 10.77 -8.16
C ASN A 95 17.55 10.36 -6.75
N ASN A 96 16.80 10.74 -5.71
CA ASN A 96 17.15 10.38 -4.35
C ASN A 96 16.82 8.91 -4.08
N ARG A 97 17.58 8.29 -3.18
CA ARG A 97 17.26 6.96 -2.68
C ARG A 97 15.98 6.99 -1.82
N ILE A 98 15.22 5.90 -1.85
CA ILE A 98 13.93 5.68 -1.23
C ILE A 98 14.08 4.61 -0.15
N ILE A 99 13.64 4.94 1.05
CA ILE A 99 13.51 3.99 2.16
C ILE A 99 12.08 3.46 2.14
N TYR A 100 11.94 2.15 2.09
CA TYR A 100 10.65 1.47 2.11
C TYR A 100 10.31 1.09 3.55
N ILE A 101 9.09 1.42 3.99
CA ILE A 101 8.66 1.15 5.36
C ILE A 101 7.37 0.37 5.31
N PHE A 102 7.39 -0.81 5.92
CA PHE A 102 6.24 -1.67 6.10
C PHE A 102 5.88 -1.76 7.58
N GLU A 103 4.62 -2.07 7.82
CA GLU A 103 4.15 -2.38 9.16
C GLU A 103 4.44 -3.85 9.50
N SER A 104 4.82 -4.14 10.75
CA SER A 104 4.84 -5.50 11.29
C SER A 104 3.50 -5.85 11.96
N GLY A 105 3.12 -7.12 11.89
CA GLY A 105 1.97 -7.65 12.64
C GLY A 105 1.03 -8.52 11.82
N ASP A 106 1.13 -8.49 10.50
CA ASP A 106 0.19 -9.18 9.60
C ASP A 106 0.65 -10.58 9.16
N GLY A 107 1.77 -11.08 9.70
CA GLY A 107 2.28 -12.43 9.41
C GLY A 107 3.15 -12.54 8.15
N PHE A 108 3.28 -11.49 7.33
CA PHE A 108 4.03 -11.51 6.07
C PHE A 108 5.48 -11.01 6.18
N ASN A 109 6.06 -10.96 7.39
CA ASN A 109 7.42 -10.43 7.58
C ASN A 109 8.47 -11.25 6.82
N GLY A 110 8.36 -12.58 6.81
CA GLY A 110 9.31 -13.45 6.10
C GLY A 110 9.28 -13.22 4.59
N GLU A 111 8.09 -13.04 4.03
CA GLU A 111 7.86 -12.72 2.63
C GLU A 111 8.43 -11.35 2.24
N LEU A 112 8.27 -10.33 3.09
CA LEU A 112 8.90 -9.02 2.88
C LEU A 112 10.43 -9.12 2.93
N LEU A 113 10.98 -9.87 3.88
CA LEU A 113 12.43 -10.08 4.00
C LEU A 113 12.99 -10.77 2.75
N ALA A 114 12.30 -11.79 2.22
CA ALA A 114 12.69 -12.43 0.97
C ALA A 114 12.71 -11.44 -0.21
N LEU A 115 11.70 -10.57 -0.34
CA LEU A 115 11.70 -9.50 -1.35
C LEU A 115 12.86 -8.52 -1.17
N LYS A 116 13.18 -8.17 0.08
CA LYS A 116 14.32 -7.30 0.40
C LYS A 116 15.65 -7.94 0.00
N ASP A 117 15.89 -9.19 0.39
CA ASP A 117 17.12 -9.91 0.07
C ASP A 117 17.30 -10.00 -1.45
N LEU A 118 16.20 -10.23 -2.15
CA LEU A 118 16.18 -10.30 -3.58
C LEU A 118 16.48 -8.98 -4.29
N ILE A 119 15.98 -7.86 -3.76
CA ILE A 119 16.30 -6.53 -4.30
C ILE A 119 17.78 -6.21 -4.01
N GLU A 120 18.27 -6.56 -2.82
CA GLU A 120 19.63 -6.24 -2.39
C GLU A 120 20.71 -7.12 -3.02
N SER A 121 20.34 -8.28 -3.55
CA SER A 121 21.26 -9.16 -4.29
C SER A 121 21.60 -8.67 -5.70
N SER A 122 20.97 -7.60 -6.19
CA SER A 122 21.13 -7.14 -7.58
C SER A 122 21.30 -5.62 -7.68
N GLN A 123 22.45 -5.17 -8.19
CA GLN A 123 22.72 -3.73 -8.37
C GLN A 123 21.69 -3.07 -9.30
N ALA A 124 21.22 -3.79 -10.33
CA ALA A 124 20.20 -3.30 -11.24
C ALA A 124 18.87 -3.01 -10.51
N ARG A 125 18.45 -3.91 -9.60
CA ARG A 125 17.26 -3.70 -8.76
C ARG A 125 17.44 -2.55 -7.76
N LEU A 126 18.62 -2.44 -7.15
CA LEU A 126 18.95 -1.29 -6.28
C LEU A 126 18.80 0.04 -7.02
N GLU A 127 19.24 0.14 -8.27
CA GLU A 127 19.08 1.33 -9.10
C GLU A 127 17.63 1.57 -9.54
N ARG A 128 16.94 0.52 -9.99
CA ARG A 128 15.55 0.57 -10.47
C ARG A 128 14.61 1.07 -9.38
N TYR A 129 14.71 0.52 -8.18
CA TYR A 129 13.87 0.90 -7.04
C TYR A 129 14.43 2.08 -6.24
N LYS A 130 15.52 2.72 -6.70
CA LYS A 130 16.21 3.78 -5.95
C LYS A 130 16.47 3.35 -4.50
N TRP A 131 16.84 2.11 -4.26
CA TRP A 131 16.80 1.49 -2.93
C TRP A 131 17.80 2.12 -1.94
N ALA A 132 17.31 2.62 -0.80
CA ALA A 132 18.13 2.96 0.37
C ALA A 132 18.01 1.93 1.51
N GLY A 133 17.05 1.01 1.42
CA GLY A 133 16.76 0.03 2.45
C GLY A 133 15.26 -0.17 2.64
N MET A 134 14.94 -1.22 3.40
CA MET A 134 13.58 -1.50 3.85
C MET A 134 13.56 -1.78 5.34
N HIS A 135 12.57 -1.20 6.03
CA HIS A 135 12.32 -1.41 7.44
C HIS A 135 10.92 -1.97 7.65
N ILE A 136 10.80 -2.97 8.51
CA ILE A 136 9.52 -3.48 9.00
C ILE A 136 9.38 -2.99 10.44
N LEU A 137 8.43 -2.11 10.70
CA LEU A 137 8.27 -1.42 11.98
C LEU A 137 6.89 -1.70 12.59
N PRO A 138 6.77 -1.80 13.92
CA PRO A 138 5.47 -1.98 14.56
C PRO A 138 4.57 -0.75 14.40
N LYS A 139 3.24 -0.94 14.50
CA LYS A 139 2.24 0.15 14.57
C LYS A 139 2.60 1.22 15.61
N VAL A 140 3.21 0.79 16.72
CA VAL A 140 3.66 1.62 17.83
C VAL A 140 5.10 1.27 18.15
N MET A 141 5.99 2.25 18.11
CA MET A 141 7.36 2.09 18.63
C MET A 141 7.30 2.11 20.15
N ASN A 142 7.75 1.05 20.83
CA ASN A 142 7.84 1.05 22.28
C ASN A 142 9.07 1.87 22.71
N ASN A 143 8.84 2.91 23.52
CA ASN A 143 9.86 3.73 24.20
C ASN A 143 10.55 4.85 23.36
N PRO A 144 9.98 6.07 23.33
CA PRO A 144 8.64 6.44 23.78
C PRO A 144 7.55 5.94 22.80
N PRO A 145 6.34 5.60 23.29
CA PRO A 145 5.21 5.18 22.46
C PRO A 145 4.86 6.26 21.44
N HIS A 146 5.32 6.05 20.21
CA HIS A 146 5.06 6.96 19.10
C HIS A 146 4.46 6.17 17.93
N PRO A 147 3.25 6.53 17.49
CA PRO A 147 2.64 5.89 16.35
C PRO A 147 3.28 6.44 15.08
N LEU A 148 3.64 5.53 14.17
CA LEU A 148 4.31 5.90 12.92
C LEU A 148 3.29 6.52 11.97
N THR A 149 3.37 7.85 11.83
CA THR A 149 2.42 8.62 11.00
C THR A 149 2.37 8.13 9.54
N PRO A 150 3.49 7.75 8.89
CA PRO A 150 3.43 7.18 7.54
C PRO A 150 2.59 5.90 7.44
N LEU A 151 2.63 5.01 8.44
CA LEU A 151 1.85 3.76 8.44
C LEU A 151 0.35 4.03 8.56
N GLN A 152 -0.04 5.09 9.28
CA GLN A 152 -1.44 5.54 9.33
C GLN A 152 -1.92 6.00 7.95
N ALA A 153 -1.04 6.66 7.18
CA ALA A 153 -1.36 7.08 5.83
C ALA A 153 -1.63 5.88 4.91
N ALA A 154 -0.76 4.86 5.00
CA ALA A 154 -0.89 3.63 4.25
C ALA A 154 -2.19 2.89 4.60
N ASP A 155 -2.52 2.74 5.89
CA ASP A 155 -3.74 2.05 6.33
C ASP A 155 -5.03 2.77 5.89
N VAL A 156 -5.07 4.11 6.04
CA VAL A 156 -6.19 4.92 5.52
C VAL A 156 -6.35 4.74 4.02
N TRP A 157 -5.25 4.78 3.28
CA TRP A 157 -5.27 4.66 1.83
C TRP A 157 -5.68 3.25 1.38
N ALA A 158 -5.12 2.20 1.97
CA ALA A 158 -5.46 0.81 1.67
C ALA A 158 -6.95 0.53 1.91
N PHE A 159 -7.51 1.03 3.01
CA PHE A 159 -8.94 0.90 3.31
C PHE A 159 -9.82 1.57 2.25
N GLU A 160 -9.53 2.82 1.90
CA GLU A 160 -10.32 3.57 0.91
C GLU A 160 -10.17 2.98 -0.49
N ALA A 161 -8.97 2.51 -0.84
CA ALA A 161 -8.70 1.90 -2.13
C ALA A 161 -9.43 0.55 -2.28
N ARG A 162 -9.44 -0.29 -1.25
CA ARG A 162 -10.28 -1.50 -1.21
C ARG A 162 -11.76 -1.17 -1.35
N LYS A 163 -12.26 -0.15 -0.63
CA LYS A 163 -13.68 0.25 -0.71
C LYS A 163 -14.07 0.76 -2.09
N GLU A 164 -13.18 1.49 -2.76
CA GLU A 164 -13.41 1.95 -4.13
C GLU A 164 -13.34 0.77 -5.12
N TRP A 165 -12.46 -0.20 -4.89
CA TRP A 165 -12.45 -1.43 -5.67
C TRP A 165 -13.77 -2.22 -5.51
N GLU A 166 -14.24 -2.48 -4.29
CA GLU A 166 -15.52 -3.16 -4.03
C GLU A 166 -16.70 -2.45 -4.73
N ASN A 167 -16.64 -1.11 -4.78
CA ASN A 167 -17.65 -0.25 -5.41
C ASN A 167 -17.69 -0.37 -6.94
N PHE A 168 -16.60 -0.79 -7.57
CA PHE A 168 -16.46 -0.93 -9.03
C PHE A 168 -16.51 -2.38 -9.50
N HIS A 169 -15.75 -3.26 -8.83
CA HIS A 169 -15.47 -4.62 -9.30
C HIS A 169 -16.68 -5.55 -9.24
N SER A 170 -17.56 -5.38 -8.24
CA SER A 170 -18.74 -6.25 -8.12
C SER A 170 -19.71 -6.17 -9.30
N THR A 171 -19.64 -5.11 -10.12
CA THR A 171 -20.63 -4.83 -11.17
C THR A 171 -20.01 -4.35 -12.50
N GLY A 172 -18.68 -4.28 -12.60
CA GLY A 172 -17.96 -3.71 -13.75
C GLY A 172 -18.27 -2.22 -14.02
N THR A 173 -19.03 -1.60 -13.12
CA THR A 173 -19.54 -0.22 -13.21
C THR A 173 -19.58 0.34 -11.81
N ARG A 174 -19.18 1.60 -11.64
CA ARG A 174 -19.20 2.23 -10.31
C ARG A 174 -20.65 2.31 -9.78
N THR A 175 -20.96 1.60 -8.70
CA THR A 175 -22.32 1.56 -8.13
C THR A 175 -22.67 2.78 -7.25
N ARG A 176 -21.67 3.42 -6.65
CA ARG A 176 -21.82 4.57 -5.73
C ARG A 176 -20.79 5.65 -6.02
N SER A 177 -21.10 6.91 -5.70
CA SER A 177 -20.12 7.99 -5.79
C SER A 177 -18.90 7.72 -4.91
N VAL A 178 -17.70 8.12 -5.35
CA VAL A 178 -16.46 8.04 -4.56
C VAL A 178 -16.66 8.63 -3.16
N ARG A 179 -16.25 7.88 -2.14
CA ARG A 179 -16.40 8.23 -0.72
C ARG A 179 -15.80 9.61 -0.44
N LYS A 180 -16.43 10.37 0.47
CA LYS A 180 -15.95 11.70 0.86
C LYS A 180 -14.54 11.63 1.49
N SER A 181 -14.26 10.57 2.22
CA SER A 181 -12.96 10.27 2.83
C SER A 181 -11.89 10.05 1.76
N ALA A 182 -12.14 9.17 0.79
CA ALA A 182 -11.26 9.02 -0.38
C ALA A 182 -11.03 10.37 -1.08
N ARG A 183 -12.09 11.11 -1.44
CA ARG A 183 -11.96 12.43 -2.07
C ARG A 183 -11.11 13.42 -1.27
N ALA A 184 -11.18 13.39 0.07
CA ALA A 184 -10.35 14.24 0.91
C ALA A 184 -8.85 13.91 0.83
N LEU A 185 -8.50 12.67 0.50
CA LEU A 185 -7.14 12.22 0.22
C LEU A 185 -6.71 12.56 -1.22
N LEU A 186 -7.65 12.46 -2.17
CA LEU A 186 -7.42 12.69 -3.61
C LEU A 186 -7.37 14.19 -3.99
N GLY A 187 -8.06 15.05 -3.24
CA GLY A 187 -8.43 16.41 -3.67
C GLY A 187 -7.33 17.48 -3.68
N LYS A 188 -6.04 17.13 -3.61
CA LYS A 188 -4.93 18.10 -3.50
C LYS A 188 -3.83 17.99 -4.56
N GLY A 189 -4.12 17.37 -5.71
CA GLY A 189 -3.11 17.18 -6.75
C GLY A 189 -2.03 16.16 -6.37
N VAL A 190 -2.30 15.32 -5.37
CA VAL A 190 -1.51 14.11 -5.13
C VAL A 190 -1.77 13.17 -6.30
N GLU A 191 -0.72 12.74 -6.99
CA GLU A 191 -0.85 11.73 -8.02
C GLU A 191 -1.18 10.37 -7.38
N ILE A 192 -2.09 9.64 -8.02
CA ILE A 192 -2.52 8.32 -7.55
C ILE A 192 -2.29 7.27 -8.63
N ASP A 193 -1.68 6.16 -8.23
CA ASP A 193 -1.61 4.94 -9.01
C ASP A 193 -2.22 3.79 -8.20
N PHE A 194 -3.50 3.54 -8.44
CA PHE A 194 -4.19 2.38 -7.86
C PHE A 194 -4.57 1.40 -8.96
N GLY A 195 -4.18 0.15 -8.77
CA GLY A 195 -4.42 -0.92 -9.72
C GLY A 195 -4.95 -2.16 -9.03
N PHE A 196 -5.86 -2.85 -9.71
CA PHE A 196 -6.31 -4.18 -9.34
C PHE A 196 -5.98 -5.15 -10.45
N SER A 197 -5.33 -6.25 -10.11
CA SER A 197 -5.00 -7.30 -11.07
C SER A 197 -6.18 -8.26 -11.20
N GLU A 198 -6.81 -8.23 -12.37
CA GLU A 198 -7.87 -9.17 -12.77
C GLU A 198 -7.26 -10.38 -13.47
N ARG A 199 -8.04 -11.45 -13.59
CA ARG A 199 -7.63 -12.72 -14.17
C ARG A 199 -6.91 -12.58 -15.51
N GLU A 200 -7.46 -11.79 -16.43
CA GLU A 200 -6.94 -11.57 -17.78
C GLU A 200 -5.62 -10.79 -17.76
N ASN A 201 -5.49 -9.87 -16.80
CA ASN A 201 -4.29 -9.06 -16.63
C ASN A 201 -3.19 -9.84 -15.92
N LEU A 202 -3.50 -10.78 -15.03
CA LEU A 202 -2.51 -11.61 -14.33
C LEU A 202 -1.68 -12.48 -15.30
N ILE A 203 -2.30 -12.99 -16.36
CA ILE A 203 -1.61 -13.82 -17.37
C ILE A 203 -0.90 -13.00 -18.45
N SER A 204 -1.37 -11.77 -18.68
CA SER A 204 -0.84 -10.84 -19.67
C SER A 204 0.11 -9.81 -19.08
N LEU A 205 0.31 -9.83 -17.76
CA LEU A 205 1.43 -9.17 -17.11
C LEU A 205 2.65 -9.56 -17.92
N LEU A 206 3.13 -8.58 -18.68
CA LEU A 206 4.38 -8.69 -19.40
C LEU A 206 5.38 -9.16 -18.36
N PRO A 207 6.37 -9.93 -18.78
CA PRO A 207 7.49 -10.17 -17.90
C PRO A 207 8.25 -8.84 -17.74
N TYR A 208 7.76 -7.95 -16.88
CA TYR A 208 8.57 -6.92 -16.25
C TYR A 208 9.74 -7.55 -15.48
N TRP A 209 9.66 -8.87 -15.31
CA TRP A 209 10.60 -9.85 -14.80
C TRP A 209 11.50 -10.53 -15.86
N ASP A 210 11.21 -10.45 -17.16
CA ASP A 210 11.95 -11.17 -18.23
C ASP A 210 12.37 -10.24 -19.38
N THR A 211 12.23 -8.91 -19.23
CA THR A 211 12.89 -7.99 -20.15
C THR A 211 14.40 -8.11 -19.93
N ALA A 212 15.09 -8.55 -20.98
CA ALA A 212 16.50 -8.95 -21.09
C ALA A 212 17.59 -7.92 -20.66
N THR A 213 17.30 -7.06 -19.69
CA THR A 213 18.25 -6.17 -19.01
C THR A 213 18.16 -6.22 -17.48
N ASP A 214 17.20 -6.92 -16.88
CA ASP A 214 17.09 -7.06 -15.42
C ASP A 214 16.75 -8.51 -15.07
N GLU A 215 17.50 -9.12 -14.15
CA GLU A 215 17.27 -10.49 -13.70
C GLU A 215 15.83 -10.68 -13.17
N PRO A 216 15.14 -11.78 -13.53
CA PRO A 216 13.86 -12.14 -12.94
C PRO A 216 13.97 -12.24 -11.43
N ILE A 217 13.01 -11.65 -10.73
CA ILE A 217 12.73 -12.03 -9.35
C ILE A 217 12.29 -13.51 -9.42
N PRO A 218 13.04 -14.46 -8.81
CA PRO A 218 12.58 -15.83 -8.67
C PRO A 218 11.22 -15.84 -7.98
#